data_AF-A0A2E4DIB8-F1
#
_entry.id   AF-A0A2E4DIB8-F1
#
_cell.length_a   1.000
_cell.length_b   1.000
_cell.length_c   1.000
_cell.angle_alpha   90.00
_cell.angle_beta   90.00
_cell.angle_gamma   90.00
#
_symmetry.space_group_name_H-M   'P 1'
#
loop_
_entity.id
_entity.type
_entity.pdbx_description
1 polymer ?
#
loop_
_entity_poly.entity_id
_entity_poly.type
_entity_poly.pdbx_seq_one_letter_code
_entity_poly.pdbx_strand_id
1 'polypeptide(L)'
;KGHSISKATVYNTLNAFAEKGLVNQVAVDPYSQGFSSSSMSKTSASSEGYGMYAIVDYIYNTSNLNYIDKTRIAATGHSAGGLAAVRGAQYFGKEAIFRETKSKLHSVYISGMLYRGLEEKNLAFIRSNTGLSYAFHDEGAFRNINGNGDMRYAPEAIGLVNSGLNLKDKINDSLSIGRYYGALEDRTLRVVHNEKVLHPFQPYSSEATKNQLNFFNKVFLLNTGLSSKNQVWYWKELFTFVSLICSMLMIVPLTSLFLRTKVFRTIKKPMADALPSPSGKAKTVFWVIFFLTAFIASVSFIPMSNLSLRLFTDASTRVATWFFPQRMNNAVMLWALLNGTIGLVIFFISNKFFHNSDDRTVIERMISLSKMEIGKTIILSLLVFLSYFGILSLVYYIFHVDYRILFIGVRIFQPDVLIVWLMYIPVFFLFFLSNSLRVNGSIFYKGIGEIRGMLFSGLATTLGLIIILLIQYVCLLLTGKIFWTETNLQWLYVNLLFGVVPMIFILPIFNRYFYRMTGRVYLGPLVTCFIFIMILSSNTVCYIPL
;
A
#
# COMPACT_ATOMS: atom_id res chain seq x y z
N LYS A 1 -3.33 9.78 6.96
CA LYS A 1 -3.06 8.57 6.15
C LYS A 1 -2.78 8.95 4.71
N GLY A 2 -1.85 8.27 4.05
CA GLY A 2 -1.66 8.34 2.60
C GLY A 2 -2.52 7.31 1.86
N HIS A 3 -2.44 7.28 0.52
CA HIS A 3 -3.28 6.43 -0.35
C HIS A 3 -3.13 4.90 -0.14
N SER A 4 -2.10 4.45 0.59
CA SER A 4 -1.80 3.04 0.88
C SER A 4 -1.49 2.76 2.36
N ILE A 5 -1.75 3.72 3.26
CA ILE A 5 -1.40 3.62 4.70
C ILE A 5 -2.64 3.47 5.55
N SER A 6 -2.71 2.38 6.33
CA SER A 6 -3.88 2.00 7.12
C SER A 6 -3.95 2.64 8.51
N LYS A 7 -5.11 2.50 9.20
CA LYS A 7 -5.31 2.96 10.60
C LYS A 7 -4.29 2.35 11.56
N ALA A 8 -4.04 1.06 11.41
CA ALA A 8 -3.09 0.31 12.23
C ALA A 8 -1.62 0.71 12.05
N THR A 9 -1.23 1.37 10.96
CA THR A 9 0.09 2.00 10.84
C THR A 9 0.17 3.30 11.63
N VAL A 10 -0.91 4.10 11.68
CA VAL A 10 -0.97 5.31 12.51
C VAL A 10 -0.88 4.95 14.00
N TYR A 11 -1.43 3.79 14.40
CA TYR A 11 -1.33 3.27 15.76
C TYR A 11 0.12 3.02 16.22
N ASN A 12 1.10 2.90 15.31
CA ASN A 12 2.51 2.82 15.69
C ASN A 12 2.98 4.11 16.38
N THR A 13 2.63 5.26 15.81
CA THR A 13 2.85 6.56 16.43
C THR A 13 1.94 6.75 17.65
N LEU A 14 0.69 6.28 17.59
CA LEU A 14 -0.25 6.48 18.69
C LEU A 14 0.12 5.74 19.98
N ASN A 15 0.68 4.53 19.87
CA ASN A 15 1.18 3.79 21.04
C ASN A 15 2.31 4.56 21.72
N ALA A 16 3.25 5.11 20.95
CA ALA A 16 4.34 5.94 21.48
C ALA A 16 3.84 7.25 22.12
N PHE A 17 2.73 7.80 21.62
CA PHE A 17 2.05 8.94 22.24
C PHE A 17 1.34 8.55 23.55
N ALA A 18 0.68 7.39 23.59
CA ALA A 18 -0.08 6.93 24.76
C ALA A 18 0.84 6.68 25.96
N GLU A 19 2.01 6.07 25.73
CA GLU A 19 3.06 5.91 26.76
C GLU A 19 3.55 7.25 27.32
N LYS A 20 3.37 8.34 26.57
CA LYS A 20 3.80 9.70 26.90
C LYS A 20 2.65 10.57 27.41
N GLY A 21 1.55 9.97 27.88
CA GLY A 21 0.44 10.70 28.50
C GLY A 21 -0.42 11.49 27.52
N LEU A 22 -0.26 11.30 26.20
CA LEU A 22 -1.24 11.78 25.22
C LEU A 22 -2.44 10.83 25.21
N VAL A 23 -3.47 11.22 25.96
CA VAL A 23 -4.73 10.49 26.08
C VAL A 23 -5.68 10.92 24.93
N ASN A 24 -6.57 10.02 24.50
CA ASN A 24 -7.70 10.29 23.58
C ASN A 24 -7.35 10.49 22.10
N GLN A 25 -6.59 9.54 21.55
CA GLN A 25 -6.11 9.60 20.18
C GLN A 25 -7.12 8.98 19.20
N VAL A 26 -7.57 9.76 18.22
CA VAL A 26 -8.53 9.31 17.20
C VAL A 26 -7.80 9.06 15.88
N ALA A 27 -7.79 7.81 15.42
CA ALA A 27 -7.38 7.47 14.07
C ALA A 27 -8.61 7.21 13.19
N VAL A 28 -8.65 7.87 12.03
CA VAL A 28 -9.81 7.90 11.14
C VAL A 28 -9.42 7.24 9.83
N ASP A 29 -10.25 6.34 9.30
CA ASP A 29 -10.15 5.90 7.91
C ASP A 29 -10.56 7.06 6.99
N PRO A 30 -9.73 7.48 6.01
CA PRO A 30 -10.11 8.54 5.11
C PRO A 30 -11.32 8.10 4.28
N TYR A 31 -12.11 9.05 3.80
CA TYR A 31 -13.17 8.71 2.86
C TYR A 31 -12.65 7.86 1.69
N SER A 32 -13.47 6.90 1.28
CA SER A 32 -13.17 5.87 0.27
C SER A 32 -12.02 4.92 0.66
N GLN A 33 -11.72 4.75 1.95
CA GLN A 33 -10.68 3.82 2.43
C GLN A 33 -11.13 3.10 3.68
N GLY A 34 -10.63 1.87 3.87
CA GLY A 34 -10.86 1.11 5.11
C GLY A 34 -12.35 0.93 5.38
N PHE A 35 -12.80 1.38 6.56
CA PHE A 35 -14.21 1.32 6.97
C PHE A 35 -14.99 2.63 6.76
N SER A 36 -14.39 3.63 6.10
CA SER A 36 -15.08 4.88 5.82
C SER A 36 -15.74 4.85 4.46
N SER A 37 -16.96 5.38 4.39
CA SER A 37 -17.71 5.57 3.15
C SER A 37 -16.96 6.47 2.17
N SER A 38 -17.42 6.53 0.91
CA SER A 38 -16.95 7.55 -0.02
C SER A 38 -17.38 8.96 0.39
N SER A 39 -16.85 9.97 -0.29
CA SER A 39 -17.28 11.36 -0.18
C SER A 39 -17.75 11.85 -1.55
N MET A 40 -18.75 12.75 -1.55
CA MET A 40 -19.17 13.46 -2.76
C MET A 40 -18.11 14.47 -3.24
N SER A 41 -17.13 14.78 -2.39
CA SER A 41 -16.02 15.67 -2.73
C SER A 41 -14.84 14.93 -3.37
N LYS A 42 -14.49 15.32 -4.60
CA LYS A 42 -13.27 14.86 -5.30
C LYS A 42 -11.96 15.31 -4.62
N THR A 43 -12.06 16.22 -3.66
CA THR A 43 -10.96 16.81 -2.92
C THR A 43 -11.16 16.71 -1.41
N SER A 44 -11.81 15.64 -0.94
CA SER A 44 -12.13 15.39 0.47
C SER A 44 -10.98 15.54 1.46
N ALA A 45 -9.72 15.29 1.04
CA ALA A 45 -8.54 15.63 1.84
C ALA A 45 -8.48 17.12 2.24
N SER A 46 -8.82 18.00 1.30
CA SER A 46 -8.77 19.46 1.46
C SER A 46 -10.08 20.06 1.94
N SER A 47 -11.22 19.60 1.41
CA SER A 47 -12.54 20.16 1.71
C SER A 47 -13.12 19.67 3.03
N GLU A 48 -12.75 18.47 3.47
CA GLU A 48 -13.35 17.80 4.63
C GLU A 48 -12.30 17.28 5.62
N GLY A 49 -11.00 17.45 5.32
CA GLY A 49 -9.92 16.88 6.10
C GLY A 49 -9.99 15.35 6.17
N TYR A 50 -10.59 14.69 5.18
CA TYR A 50 -10.96 13.28 5.24
C TYR A 50 -11.81 12.89 6.47
N GLY A 51 -12.75 13.77 6.87
CA GLY A 51 -13.59 13.60 8.06
C GLY A 51 -12.97 14.18 9.33
N MET A 52 -11.69 14.60 9.30
CA MET A 52 -11.03 15.22 10.44
C MET A 52 -11.73 16.53 10.86
N TYR A 53 -12.31 17.31 9.94
CA TYR A 53 -12.99 18.57 10.31
C TYR A 53 -14.17 18.29 11.24
N ALA A 54 -15.06 17.37 10.83
CA ALA A 54 -16.21 16.97 11.62
C ALA A 54 -15.83 16.42 13.01
N ILE A 55 -14.73 15.65 13.09
CA ILE A 55 -14.26 15.10 14.37
C ILE A 55 -13.72 16.19 15.29
N VAL A 56 -12.94 17.15 14.76
CA VAL A 56 -12.45 18.29 15.56
C VAL A 56 -13.62 19.13 16.05
N ASP A 57 -14.60 19.41 15.19
CA ASP A 57 -15.82 20.14 15.59
C ASP A 57 -16.62 19.38 16.65
N TYR A 58 -16.79 18.07 16.50
CA TYR A 58 -17.48 17.26 17.51
C TYR A 58 -16.76 17.31 18.85
N ILE A 59 -15.44 17.04 18.89
CA ILE A 59 -14.63 17.06 20.11
C ILE A 59 -14.66 18.44 20.78
N TYR A 60 -14.53 19.51 20.00
CA TYR A 60 -14.51 20.87 20.51
C TYR A 60 -15.88 21.28 21.09
N ASN A 61 -16.98 20.96 20.41
CA ASN A 61 -18.31 21.46 20.79
C ASN A 61 -19.06 20.55 21.77
N THR A 62 -18.84 19.24 21.76
CA THR A 62 -19.61 18.31 22.61
C THR A 62 -19.27 18.47 24.10
N SER A 63 -20.27 18.33 24.96
CA SER A 63 -20.07 18.19 26.42
C SER A 63 -19.76 16.75 26.84
N ASN A 64 -19.97 15.76 25.96
CA ASN A 64 -19.82 14.34 26.29
C ASN A 64 -18.36 13.92 26.49
N LEU A 65 -17.41 14.64 25.87
CA LEU A 65 -15.98 14.40 25.97
C LEU A 65 -15.33 15.37 26.96
N ASN A 66 -15.91 15.47 28.16
CA ASN A 66 -15.47 16.38 29.23
C ASN A 66 -14.08 16.06 29.80
N TYR A 67 -13.50 14.92 29.43
CA TYR A 67 -12.14 14.51 29.77
C TYR A 67 -11.08 14.93 28.74
N ILE A 68 -11.47 15.62 27.65
CA ILE A 68 -10.55 16.15 26.63
C ILE A 68 -10.31 17.64 26.88
N ASP A 69 -9.04 18.04 26.96
CA ASP A 69 -8.66 19.45 26.94
C ASP A 69 -8.89 20.05 25.54
N LYS A 70 -10.00 20.76 25.40
CA LYS A 70 -10.42 21.42 24.16
C LYS A 70 -9.46 22.52 23.69
N THR A 71 -8.58 23.01 24.56
CA THR A 71 -7.58 24.03 24.21
C THR A 71 -6.34 23.45 23.54
N ARG A 72 -6.18 22.12 23.56
CA ARG A 72 -5.00 21.36 23.11
C ARG A 72 -5.34 20.29 22.07
N ILE A 73 -6.32 20.54 21.20
CA ILE A 73 -6.64 19.61 20.09
C ILE A 73 -5.59 19.74 18.99
N ALA A 74 -5.05 18.61 18.51
CA ALA A 74 -4.10 18.60 17.41
C ALA A 74 -4.45 17.59 16.31
N ALA A 75 -3.89 17.82 15.13
CA ALA A 75 -4.01 16.93 13.99
C ALA A 75 -2.66 16.58 13.37
N THR A 76 -2.53 15.36 12.89
CA THR A 76 -1.37 14.95 12.12
C THR A 76 -1.73 13.94 11.06
N GLY A 77 -0.96 13.93 9.97
CA GLY A 77 -1.06 12.90 8.97
C GLY A 77 0.15 12.89 8.06
N HIS A 78 0.36 11.72 7.44
CA HIS A 78 1.35 11.51 6.40
C HIS A 78 0.73 11.56 5.00
N SER A 79 1.46 12.13 4.03
CA SER A 79 1.10 12.23 2.60
C SER A 79 -0.24 12.96 2.41
N ALA A 80 -1.25 12.33 1.81
CA ALA A 80 -2.60 12.91 1.69
C ALA A 80 -3.23 13.29 3.06
N GLY A 81 -2.82 12.64 4.15
CA GLY A 81 -3.21 13.03 5.50
C GLY A 81 -2.45 14.24 6.03
N GLY A 82 -1.22 14.46 5.55
CA GLY A 82 -0.48 15.71 5.80
C GLY A 82 -1.16 16.88 5.12
N LEU A 83 -1.67 16.68 3.89
CA LEU A 83 -2.55 17.65 3.22
C LEU A 83 -3.78 17.97 4.06
N ALA A 84 -4.45 16.95 4.60
CA ALA A 84 -5.62 17.15 5.46
C ALA A 84 -5.29 17.92 6.74
N ALA A 85 -4.15 17.63 7.38
CA ALA A 85 -3.72 18.33 8.59
C ALA A 85 -3.46 19.83 8.34
N VAL A 86 -2.72 20.16 7.27
CA VAL A 86 -2.46 21.58 6.93
C VAL A 86 -3.72 22.31 6.48
N ARG A 87 -4.59 21.65 5.71
CA ARG A 87 -5.87 22.22 5.28
C ARG A 87 -6.81 22.43 6.47
N GLY A 88 -6.75 21.56 7.48
CA GLY A 88 -7.41 21.75 8.78
C GLY A 88 -6.93 22.98 9.53
N ALA A 89 -5.61 23.18 9.62
CA ALA A 89 -5.06 24.38 10.26
C ALA A 89 -5.51 25.67 9.57
N GLN A 90 -5.62 25.65 8.23
CA GLN A 90 -6.13 26.76 7.44
C GLN A 90 -7.65 26.96 7.63
N TYR A 91 -8.43 25.88 7.64
CA TYR A 91 -9.88 25.93 7.80
C TYR A 91 -10.28 26.52 9.17
N PHE A 92 -9.79 25.90 10.25
CA PHE A 92 -10.10 26.37 11.61
C PHE A 92 -9.41 27.70 11.94
N GLY A 93 -8.30 28.02 11.28
CA GLY A 93 -7.68 29.33 11.39
C GLY A 93 -8.46 30.44 10.68
N LYS A 94 -9.09 30.17 9.52
CA LYS A 94 -10.05 31.10 8.91
C LYS A 94 -11.26 31.34 9.81
N GLU A 95 -11.81 30.28 10.39
CA GLU A 95 -12.91 30.39 11.35
C GLU A 95 -12.50 31.25 12.56
N ALA A 96 -11.31 31.00 13.11
CA ALA A 96 -10.76 31.76 14.22
C ALA A 96 -10.59 33.26 13.91
N ILE A 97 -10.07 33.59 12.73
CA ILE A 97 -9.93 34.97 12.26
C ILE A 97 -11.31 35.63 12.15
N PHE A 98 -12.27 34.96 11.52
CA PHE A 98 -13.62 35.49 11.33
C PHE A 98 -14.37 35.72 12.65
N ARG A 99 -14.15 34.85 13.64
CA ARG A 99 -14.81 34.92 14.95
C ARG A 99 -14.02 35.66 16.02
N GLU A 100 -12.82 36.16 15.70
CA GLU A 100 -11.89 36.75 16.68
C GLU A 100 -11.59 35.83 17.89
N THR A 101 -11.42 34.53 17.62
CA THR A 101 -11.15 33.50 18.65
C THR A 101 -9.83 32.77 18.38
N LYS A 102 -9.42 31.88 19.30
CA LYS A 102 -8.33 30.94 19.03
C LYS A 102 -8.83 29.80 18.14
N SER A 103 -7.98 29.32 17.22
CA SER A 103 -8.27 28.16 16.38
C SER A 103 -8.69 26.93 17.19
N LYS A 104 -9.64 26.14 16.70
CA LYS A 104 -9.98 24.86 17.34
C LYS A 104 -8.80 23.89 17.32
N LEU A 105 -7.98 23.94 16.27
CA LEU A 105 -6.70 23.24 16.23
C LEU A 105 -5.61 24.07 16.90
N HIS A 106 -5.16 23.58 18.06
CA HIS A 106 -4.00 24.12 18.76
C HIS A 106 -2.72 23.95 17.94
N SER A 107 -2.51 22.75 17.40
CA SER A 107 -1.29 22.38 16.70
C SER A 107 -1.52 21.37 15.58
N VAL A 108 -0.69 21.41 14.56
CA VAL A 108 -0.69 20.41 13.48
C VAL A 108 0.72 19.91 13.18
N TYR A 109 0.85 18.64 12.80
CA TYR A 109 2.09 18.06 12.32
C TYR A 109 1.90 17.45 10.93
N ILE A 110 2.52 18.09 9.94
CA ILE A 110 2.42 17.78 8.52
C ILE A 110 3.55 16.83 8.15
N SER A 111 3.24 15.61 7.74
CA SER A 111 4.24 14.65 7.27
C SER A 111 4.06 14.35 5.77
N GLY A 112 5.15 14.37 5.00
CA GLY A 112 5.21 13.92 3.61
C GLY A 112 4.35 14.71 2.62
N MET A 113 4.07 16.00 2.88
CA MET A 113 3.25 16.81 1.96
C MET A 113 3.57 18.31 2.00
N LEU A 114 3.83 18.88 0.82
CA LEU A 114 4.01 20.31 0.57
C LEU A 114 3.04 20.79 -0.52
N TYR A 115 3.09 20.10 -1.67
CA TYR A 115 2.26 20.33 -2.84
C TYR A 115 0.77 20.46 -2.48
N ARG A 116 0.13 21.55 -2.92
CA ARG A 116 -1.27 21.94 -2.59
C ARG A 116 -1.56 22.15 -1.10
N GLY A 117 -0.59 22.01 -0.20
CA GLY A 117 -0.78 22.22 1.23
C GLY A 117 -0.27 23.58 1.69
N LEU A 118 0.90 23.98 1.18
CA LEU A 118 1.66 25.15 1.63
C LEU A 118 1.80 26.22 0.53
N GLU A 119 0.77 26.39 -0.29
CA GLU A 119 0.70 27.52 -1.22
C GLU A 119 0.66 28.84 -0.42
N GLU A 120 1.43 29.84 -0.85
CA GLU A 120 1.62 31.11 -0.14
C GLU A 120 0.30 31.78 0.30
N LYS A 121 -0.67 31.85 -0.62
CA LYS A 121 -2.01 32.43 -0.39
C LYS A 121 -2.76 31.81 0.80
N ASN A 122 -2.41 30.60 1.21
CA ASN A 122 -3.09 29.89 2.29
C ASN A 122 -2.35 29.95 3.63
N LEU A 123 -1.07 30.34 3.64
CA LEU A 123 -0.24 30.31 4.84
C LEU A 123 -0.70 31.31 5.91
N ALA A 124 -1.21 32.47 5.49
CA ALA A 124 -1.72 33.51 6.39
C ALA A 124 -2.92 33.05 7.25
N PHE A 125 -3.59 31.97 6.86
CA PHE A 125 -4.72 31.42 7.59
C PHE A 125 -4.32 30.41 8.67
N ILE A 126 -3.04 30.03 8.79
CA ILE A 126 -2.59 29.05 9.77
C ILE A 126 -2.48 29.70 11.16
N ARG A 127 -3.45 29.42 12.04
CA ARG A 127 -3.49 29.90 13.44
C ARG A 127 -3.23 28.76 14.45
N SER A 128 -2.28 27.89 14.11
CA SER A 128 -1.91 26.69 14.87
C SER A 128 -0.40 26.52 14.88
N ASN A 129 0.17 26.04 15.99
CA ASN A 129 1.58 25.63 16.05
C ASN A 129 1.82 24.52 15.03
N THR A 130 2.85 24.62 14.20
CA THR A 130 2.98 23.74 13.02
C THR A 130 4.36 23.09 12.94
N GLY A 131 4.39 21.76 12.97
CA GLY A 131 5.56 20.98 12.60
C GLY A 131 5.43 20.48 11.16
N LEU A 132 6.51 20.57 10.40
CA LEU A 132 6.63 20.00 9.05
C LEU A 132 7.72 18.94 9.06
N SER A 133 7.45 17.78 8.48
CA SER A 133 8.42 16.70 8.28
C SER A 133 8.28 16.19 6.85
N TYR A 134 9.30 16.41 6.03
CA TYR A 134 9.30 16.02 4.62
C TYR A 134 10.54 15.17 4.33
N ALA A 135 10.37 14.04 3.65
CA ALA A 135 11.48 13.13 3.41
C ALA A 135 12.49 13.76 2.43
N PHE A 136 13.79 13.66 2.73
CA PHE A 136 14.83 14.27 1.88
C PHE A 136 14.87 13.63 0.50
N HIS A 137 14.64 12.31 0.42
CA HIS A 137 14.56 11.55 -0.82
C HIS A 137 13.10 11.25 -1.21
N ASP A 138 12.15 12.15 -0.89
CA ASP A 138 10.75 11.98 -1.25
C ASP A 138 10.56 11.89 -2.78
N GLU A 139 10.04 10.76 -3.25
CA GLU A 139 9.81 10.48 -4.67
C GLU A 139 8.85 11.48 -5.29
N GLY A 140 7.98 12.10 -4.49
CA GLY A 140 7.05 13.14 -4.89
C GLY A 140 7.65 14.55 -4.93
N ALA A 141 8.92 14.73 -4.58
CA ALA A 141 9.55 16.05 -4.45
C ALA A 141 9.80 16.79 -5.77
N PHE A 142 9.75 16.10 -6.90
CA PHE A 142 9.78 16.73 -8.22
C PHE A 142 8.63 17.74 -8.44
N ARG A 143 7.58 17.67 -7.61
CA ARG A 143 6.41 18.57 -7.62
C ARG A 143 6.56 19.79 -6.72
N ASN A 144 7.62 19.85 -5.91
CA ASN A 144 7.94 21.01 -5.10
C ASN A 144 8.46 22.14 -6.01
N ILE A 145 8.43 23.39 -5.54
CA ILE A 145 8.88 24.55 -6.34
C ILE A 145 10.32 24.37 -6.82
N ASN A 146 11.22 23.90 -5.97
CA ASN A 146 12.62 23.64 -6.34
C ASN A 146 12.83 22.28 -7.05
N GLY A 147 11.78 21.48 -7.21
CA GLY A 147 11.84 20.15 -7.83
C GLY A 147 12.70 19.13 -7.08
N ASN A 148 12.92 19.32 -5.77
CA ASN A 148 13.71 18.43 -4.91
C ASN A 148 13.20 18.43 -3.45
N GLY A 149 13.74 17.52 -2.63
CA GLY A 149 13.31 17.28 -1.25
C GLY A 149 14.10 18.02 -0.17
N ASP A 150 14.98 18.96 -0.53
CA ASP A 150 15.80 19.70 0.42
C ASP A 150 15.02 20.87 1.04
N MET A 151 14.59 20.68 2.28
CA MET A 151 13.74 21.65 2.97
C MET A 151 14.50 22.86 3.50
N ARG A 152 15.83 22.85 3.46
CA ARG A 152 16.64 24.02 3.88
C ARG A 152 16.38 25.22 2.98
N TYR A 153 16.09 24.96 1.70
CA TYR A 153 15.96 25.98 0.66
C TYR A 153 14.59 25.97 -0.01
N ALA A 154 13.68 25.08 0.40
CA ALA A 154 12.35 24.96 -0.21
C ALA A 154 11.50 26.22 0.11
N PRO A 155 11.04 26.98 -0.89
CA PRO A 155 10.21 28.16 -0.67
C PRO A 155 8.93 27.85 0.12
N GLU A 156 8.36 26.64 -0.06
CA GLU A 156 7.19 26.20 0.71
C GLU A 156 7.50 26.07 2.22
N ALA A 157 8.68 25.55 2.57
CA ALA A 157 9.09 25.36 3.95
C ALA A 157 9.50 26.70 4.60
N ILE A 158 10.24 27.53 3.87
CA ILE A 158 10.60 28.90 4.28
C ILE A 158 9.34 29.74 4.47
N GLY A 159 8.40 29.69 3.52
CA GLY A 159 7.12 30.38 3.60
C GLY A 159 6.32 29.96 4.83
N LEU A 160 6.27 28.65 5.13
CA LEU A 160 5.62 28.16 6.35
C LEU A 160 6.26 28.72 7.62
N VAL A 161 7.60 28.74 7.71
CA VAL A 161 8.30 29.32 8.86
C VAL A 161 7.98 30.82 8.97
N ASN A 162 8.12 31.57 7.89
CA ASN A 162 7.83 33.00 7.83
C ASN A 162 6.38 33.35 8.14
N SER A 163 5.43 32.45 7.91
CA SER A 163 4.02 32.65 8.28
C SER A 163 3.78 32.79 9.80
N GLY A 164 4.71 32.28 10.61
CA GLY A 164 4.69 32.40 12.07
C GLY A 164 5.62 33.48 12.62
N LEU A 165 6.26 34.28 11.76
CA LEU A 165 7.26 35.26 12.19
C LEU A 165 6.83 36.70 11.89
N ASN A 166 7.29 37.62 12.73
CA ASN A 166 7.19 39.05 12.45
C ASN A 166 8.10 39.44 11.29
N LEU A 167 7.81 40.55 10.63
CA LEU A 167 8.55 41.02 9.44
C LEU A 167 10.07 41.05 9.64
N LYS A 168 10.54 41.51 10.82
CA LYS A 168 11.96 41.62 11.17
C LYS A 168 12.68 40.28 11.37
N ASP A 169 11.92 39.22 11.68
CA ASP A 169 12.46 37.90 12.02
C ASP A 169 12.37 36.93 10.83
N LYS A 170 11.77 37.36 9.71
CA LYS A 170 11.62 36.54 8.51
C LYS A 170 12.99 36.12 7.95
N ILE A 171 13.04 34.87 7.50
CA ILE A 171 14.21 34.26 6.88
C ILE A 171 14.06 34.27 5.36
N ASN A 172 15.14 34.56 4.62
CA ASN A 172 15.10 34.68 3.16
C ASN A 172 15.94 33.60 2.44
N ASP A 173 17.10 33.23 2.98
CA ASP A 173 18.04 32.37 2.27
C ASP A 173 17.84 30.88 2.56
N SER A 174 17.87 30.53 3.85
CA SER A 174 17.75 29.15 4.29
C SER A 174 17.23 29.02 5.71
N LEU A 175 16.63 27.87 6.01
CA LEU A 175 16.20 27.50 7.35
C LEU A 175 17.11 26.43 7.96
N SER A 176 17.16 26.39 9.29
CA SER A 176 17.88 25.36 10.04
C SER A 176 16.91 24.21 10.39
N ILE A 177 17.20 23.02 9.87
CA ILE A 177 16.40 21.81 10.15
C ILE A 177 16.40 21.52 11.66
N GLY A 178 15.22 21.28 12.22
CA GLY A 178 15.00 21.00 13.65
C GLY A 178 14.97 22.23 14.56
N ARG A 179 15.25 23.43 14.05
CA ARG A 179 15.12 24.67 14.82
C ARG A 179 13.65 25.06 14.97
N TYR A 180 13.29 25.45 16.20
CA TYR A 180 12.00 26.06 16.48
C TYR A 180 12.06 27.57 16.23
N TYR A 181 11.04 28.08 15.55
CA TYR A 181 10.82 29.50 15.22
C TYR A 181 9.47 29.93 15.80
N GLY A 182 9.26 31.23 16.04
CA GLY A 182 8.00 31.77 16.57
C GLY A 182 7.78 31.48 18.06
N ALA A 183 6.55 31.74 18.54
CA ALA A 183 6.16 31.60 19.94
C ALA A 183 5.01 30.58 20.11
N LEU A 184 5.05 29.81 21.19
CA LEU A 184 4.08 28.73 21.43
C LEU A 184 2.71 29.30 21.82
N GLU A 185 2.73 30.31 22.67
CA GLU A 185 1.60 30.98 23.30
C GLU A 185 0.69 31.65 22.26
N ASP A 186 1.32 32.22 21.22
CA ASP A 186 0.67 32.90 20.10
C ASP A 186 0.23 31.92 18.98
N ARG A 187 0.52 30.64 19.15
CA ARG A 187 0.34 29.59 18.13
C ARG A 187 1.09 29.84 16.83
N THR A 188 2.19 30.58 16.92
CA THR A 188 3.06 30.93 15.81
C THR A 188 4.29 30.03 15.72
N LEU A 189 4.48 29.08 16.65
CA LEU A 189 5.63 28.19 16.65
C LEU A 189 5.67 27.32 15.39
N ARG A 190 6.83 27.26 14.75
CA ARG A 190 7.12 26.48 13.53
C ARG A 190 8.40 25.66 13.70
N VAL A 191 8.41 24.44 13.15
CA VAL A 191 9.63 23.62 13.03
C VAL A 191 9.58 22.83 11.73
N VAL A 192 10.74 22.65 11.10
CA VAL A 192 10.89 21.88 9.87
C VAL A 192 11.90 20.76 10.10
N HIS A 193 11.51 19.52 9.79
CA HIS A 193 12.32 18.32 9.82
C HIS A 193 12.48 17.76 8.39
N ASN A 194 13.64 17.17 8.11
CA ASN A 194 13.98 16.69 6.78
C ASN A 194 14.81 15.40 6.88
N GLU A 195 14.13 14.29 7.17
CA GLU A 195 14.76 12.99 7.43
C GLU A 195 15.26 12.35 6.13
N LYS A 196 16.44 11.68 6.18
CA LYS A 196 17.06 11.01 5.01
C LYS A 196 16.42 9.65 4.71
N VAL A 197 15.15 9.69 4.33
CA VAL A 197 14.34 8.52 3.97
C VAL A 197 13.57 8.78 2.67
N LEU A 198 12.89 7.75 2.15
CA LEU A 198 11.92 7.88 1.06
C LEU A 198 10.52 8.21 1.62
N HIS A 199 9.64 8.72 0.78
CA HIS A 199 8.25 9.06 1.11
C HIS A 199 7.52 7.94 1.85
N PRO A 200 7.39 6.71 1.31
CA PRO A 200 6.55 5.67 1.90
C PRO A 200 7.17 5.07 3.17
N PHE A 201 8.48 5.25 3.39
CA PHE A 201 9.19 4.73 4.57
C PHE A 201 9.26 5.74 5.73
N GLN A 202 8.91 7.01 5.51
CA GLN A 202 8.96 8.03 6.56
C GLN A 202 8.13 7.66 7.81
N PRO A 203 6.91 7.09 7.70
CA PRO A 203 6.13 6.65 8.88
C PRO A 203 6.76 5.49 9.66
N TYR A 204 7.74 4.80 9.07
CA TYR A 204 8.48 3.68 9.66
C TYR A 204 9.91 4.09 10.06
N SER A 205 10.20 5.38 10.13
CA SER A 205 11.50 5.91 10.56
C SER A 205 11.47 6.30 12.04
N SER A 206 12.34 5.69 12.84
CA SER A 206 12.50 6.05 14.26
C SER A 206 12.88 7.52 14.43
N GLU A 207 13.62 8.10 13.48
CA GLU A 207 13.97 9.52 13.50
C GLU A 207 12.75 10.41 13.27
N ALA A 208 11.91 10.11 12.26
CA ALA A 208 10.71 10.87 11.97
C ALA A 208 9.70 10.78 13.14
N THR A 209 9.52 9.58 13.70
CA THR A 209 8.68 9.37 14.89
C THR A 209 9.21 10.16 16.08
N LYS A 210 10.53 10.15 16.33
CA LYS A 210 11.17 10.94 17.40
C LYS A 210 10.90 12.44 17.22
N ASN A 211 11.06 12.97 16.00
CA ASN A 211 10.83 14.39 15.71
C ASN A 211 9.37 14.78 15.97
N GLN A 212 8.43 13.94 15.53
CA GLN A 212 7.01 14.12 15.79
C GLN A 212 6.66 14.08 17.29
N LEU A 213 7.22 13.13 18.04
CA LEU A 213 7.08 13.04 19.50
C LEU A 213 7.62 14.29 20.19
N ASN A 214 8.80 14.77 19.78
CA ASN A 214 9.41 15.98 20.33
C ASN A 214 8.54 17.22 20.09
N PHE A 215 7.97 17.34 18.89
CA PHE A 215 7.03 18.41 18.58
C PHE A 215 5.82 18.38 19.51
N PHE A 216 5.16 17.23 19.67
CA PHE A 216 3.98 17.15 20.54
C PHE A 216 4.31 17.35 22.02
N ASN A 217 5.44 16.83 22.50
CA ASN A 217 5.92 17.12 23.85
C ASN A 217 6.12 18.62 24.06
N LYS A 218 6.72 19.32 23.09
CA LYS A 218 6.94 20.77 23.14
C LYS A 218 5.62 21.54 23.16
N VAL A 219 4.73 21.31 22.20
CA VAL A 219 3.52 22.15 22.04
C VAL A 219 2.46 21.89 23.10
N PHE A 220 2.45 20.70 23.69
CA PHE A 220 1.54 20.37 24.79
C PHE A 220 2.19 20.49 26.17
N LEU A 221 3.46 20.93 26.24
CA LEU A 221 4.21 21.08 27.48
C LEU A 221 4.19 19.78 28.32
N LEU A 222 4.35 18.63 27.66
CA LEU A 222 4.33 17.33 28.31
C LEU A 222 5.68 17.05 28.96
N ASN A 223 5.66 16.74 30.25
CA ASN A 223 6.83 16.23 30.98
C ASN A 223 6.61 14.76 31.31
N THR A 224 7.09 13.88 30.44
CA THR A 224 6.78 12.44 30.51
C THR A 224 7.88 11.62 31.17
N GLY A 225 9.06 12.22 31.42
CA GLY A 225 10.25 11.50 31.87
C GLY A 225 10.82 10.48 30.86
N LEU A 226 10.11 10.19 29.76
CA LEU A 226 10.49 9.19 28.78
C LEU A 226 11.18 9.84 27.58
N SER A 227 12.37 9.34 27.24
CA SER A 227 13.09 9.74 26.01
C SER A 227 12.22 9.47 24.77
N SER A 228 12.25 10.37 23.79
CA SER A 228 11.58 10.16 22.48
C SER A 228 12.27 9.10 21.60
N LYS A 229 13.41 8.56 22.07
CA LYS A 229 14.05 7.37 21.50
C LYS A 229 13.41 6.07 22.00
N ASN A 230 12.72 6.10 23.14
CA ASN A 230 11.98 4.93 23.63
C ASN A 230 10.70 4.79 22.80
N GLN A 231 10.72 3.88 21.84
CA GLN A 231 9.63 3.62 20.90
C GLN A 231 9.38 2.11 20.92
N VAL A 232 8.13 1.67 20.89
CA VAL A 232 7.77 0.23 20.93
C VAL A 232 7.17 -0.28 19.62
N TRP A 233 6.90 0.62 18.68
CA TRP A 233 6.16 0.27 17.46
C TRP A 233 6.89 -0.72 16.56
N TYR A 234 8.22 -0.78 16.59
CA TYR A 234 8.97 -1.74 15.78
C TYR A 234 8.79 -3.19 16.29
N TRP A 235 8.56 -3.39 17.58
CA TRP A 235 8.17 -4.70 18.12
C TRP A 235 6.80 -5.11 17.62
N LYS A 236 5.85 -4.18 17.60
CA LYS A 236 4.54 -4.42 17.01
C LYS A 236 4.65 -4.81 15.54
N GLU A 237 5.40 -4.06 14.73
CA GLU A 237 5.64 -4.41 13.32
C GLU A 237 6.29 -5.80 13.17
N LEU A 238 7.26 -6.15 14.03
CA LEU A 238 7.88 -7.47 14.01
C LEU A 238 6.87 -8.59 14.30
N PHE A 239 6.07 -8.46 15.36
CA PHE A 239 5.11 -9.50 15.72
C PHE A 239 3.94 -9.59 14.74
N THR A 240 3.51 -8.48 14.15
CA THR A 240 2.53 -8.52 13.07
C THR A 240 3.11 -9.09 11.78
N PHE A 241 4.42 -8.98 11.57
CA PHE A 241 5.10 -9.63 10.44
C PHE A 241 5.17 -11.14 10.64
N VAL A 242 5.53 -11.58 11.85
CA VAL A 242 5.48 -13.01 12.22
C VAL A 242 4.07 -13.55 12.02
N SER A 243 3.03 -12.82 12.46
CA SER A 243 1.64 -13.24 12.26
C SER A 243 1.24 -13.31 10.78
N LEU A 244 1.74 -12.40 9.94
CA LEU A 244 1.58 -12.45 8.49
C LEU A 244 2.23 -13.68 7.85
N ILE A 245 3.45 -14.04 8.27
CA ILE A 245 4.10 -15.26 7.79
C ILE A 245 3.26 -16.47 8.20
N CYS A 246 2.87 -16.56 9.48
CA CYS A 246 2.05 -17.66 9.98
C CYS A 246 0.71 -17.76 9.25
N SER A 247 0.05 -16.63 8.97
CA SER A 247 -1.22 -16.62 8.25
C SER A 247 -1.06 -17.13 6.82
N MET A 248 -0.01 -16.70 6.10
CA MET A 248 0.30 -17.19 4.76
C MET A 248 0.60 -18.70 4.76
N LEU A 249 1.41 -19.17 5.72
CA LEU A 249 1.74 -20.59 5.84
C LEU A 249 0.52 -21.45 6.16
N MET A 250 -0.44 -20.94 6.94
CA MET A 250 -1.67 -21.64 7.34
C MET A 250 -2.56 -22.06 6.16
N ILE A 251 -2.49 -21.35 5.01
CA ILE A 251 -3.32 -21.64 3.83
C ILE A 251 -3.09 -23.09 3.35
N VAL A 252 -1.86 -23.59 3.39
CA VAL A 252 -1.50 -24.95 2.93
C VAL A 252 -2.10 -26.06 3.82
N PRO A 253 -1.85 -26.13 5.14
CA PRO A 253 -2.46 -27.16 6.00
C PRO A 253 -3.99 -27.05 6.05
N LEU A 254 -4.55 -25.84 6.03
CA LEU A 254 -6.00 -25.63 5.95
C LEU A 254 -6.61 -26.27 4.70
N THR A 255 -5.98 -26.06 3.55
CA THR A 255 -6.39 -26.70 2.29
C THR A 255 -6.22 -28.22 2.34
N SER A 256 -5.13 -28.70 2.95
CA SER A 256 -4.86 -30.13 3.14
C SER A 256 -5.96 -30.81 3.96
N LEU A 257 -6.45 -30.15 5.01
CA LEU A 257 -7.55 -30.62 5.85
C LEU A 257 -8.82 -30.81 5.02
N PHE A 258 -9.24 -29.80 4.26
CA PHE A 258 -10.43 -29.91 3.41
C PHE A 258 -10.28 -31.00 2.35
N LEU A 259 -9.10 -31.16 1.74
CA LEU A 259 -8.80 -32.21 0.77
C LEU A 259 -8.78 -33.64 1.36
N ARG A 260 -8.84 -33.82 2.69
CA ARG A 260 -9.02 -35.14 3.32
C ARG A 260 -10.50 -35.53 3.46
N THR A 261 -11.42 -34.57 3.30
CA THR A 261 -12.87 -34.85 3.38
C THR A 261 -13.36 -35.71 2.21
N LYS A 262 -14.45 -36.45 2.42
CA LYS A 262 -15.06 -37.32 1.40
C LYS A 262 -15.44 -36.56 0.12
N VAL A 263 -15.84 -35.29 0.24
CA VAL A 263 -16.30 -34.46 -0.87
C VAL A 263 -15.13 -34.06 -1.79
N PHE A 264 -14.03 -33.57 -1.20
CA PHE A 264 -12.92 -32.97 -1.94
C PHE A 264 -11.76 -33.92 -2.23
N ARG A 265 -11.69 -35.10 -1.59
CA ARG A 265 -10.62 -36.08 -1.88
C ARG A 265 -10.52 -36.47 -3.36
N THR A 266 -11.62 -36.39 -4.11
CA THR A 266 -11.66 -36.73 -5.54
C THR A 266 -10.91 -35.72 -6.42
N ILE A 267 -10.61 -34.52 -5.92
CA ILE A 267 -9.78 -33.52 -6.62
C ILE A 267 -8.32 -33.96 -6.68
N LYS A 268 -7.86 -34.78 -5.72
CA LYS A 268 -6.49 -35.30 -5.72
C LYS A 268 -6.29 -36.26 -6.88
N LYS A 269 -5.39 -35.93 -7.80
CA LYS A 269 -4.98 -36.76 -8.92
C LYS A 269 -3.48 -37.05 -8.85
N PRO A 270 -3.02 -38.12 -9.50
CA PRO A 270 -1.60 -38.34 -9.71
C PRO A 270 -0.99 -37.11 -10.39
N MET A 271 0.03 -36.55 -9.75
CA MET A 271 0.85 -35.49 -10.34
C MET A 271 1.49 -36.02 -11.63
N ALA A 272 1.50 -35.20 -12.68
CA ALA A 272 2.24 -35.55 -13.88
C ALA A 272 3.75 -35.46 -13.61
N ASP A 273 4.55 -36.28 -14.31
CA ASP A 273 6.00 -36.21 -14.19
C ASP A 273 6.51 -34.83 -14.62
N ALA A 274 7.60 -34.38 -14.01
CA ALA A 274 8.24 -33.15 -14.46
C ALA A 274 8.78 -33.31 -15.89
N LEU A 275 8.73 -32.24 -16.67
CA LEU A 275 9.33 -32.23 -18.02
C LEU A 275 10.86 -32.39 -17.94
N PRO A 276 11.53 -32.92 -18.98
CA PRO A 276 12.98 -32.99 -19.01
C PRO A 276 13.62 -31.59 -18.91
N SER A 277 14.86 -31.53 -18.40
CA SER A 277 15.61 -30.27 -18.40
C SER A 277 15.78 -29.75 -19.84
N PRO A 278 15.54 -28.45 -20.10
CA PRO A 278 15.78 -27.86 -21.42
C PRO A 278 17.23 -28.10 -21.88
N SER A 279 17.40 -28.65 -23.08
CA SER A 279 18.71 -28.91 -23.70
C SER A 279 18.73 -28.43 -25.16
N GLY A 280 19.93 -28.24 -25.72
CA GLY A 280 20.10 -27.77 -27.11
C GLY A 280 19.29 -26.50 -27.43
N LYS A 281 18.51 -26.55 -28.52
CA LYS A 281 17.64 -25.45 -28.97
C LYS A 281 16.57 -25.07 -27.93
N ALA A 282 16.01 -26.04 -27.19
CA ALA A 282 14.99 -25.79 -26.18
C ALA A 282 15.53 -24.95 -25.00
N LYS A 283 16.81 -25.13 -24.64
CA LYS A 283 17.49 -24.30 -23.63
C LYS A 283 17.57 -22.84 -24.07
N THR A 284 17.95 -22.59 -25.32
CA THR A 284 18.00 -21.23 -25.87
C THR A 284 16.62 -20.58 -25.88
N VAL A 285 15.60 -21.31 -26.35
CA VAL A 285 14.21 -20.84 -26.38
C VAL A 285 13.70 -20.50 -24.99
N PHE A 286 13.98 -21.35 -24.00
CA PHE A 286 13.62 -21.09 -22.60
C PHE A 286 14.17 -19.75 -22.09
N TRP A 287 15.46 -19.49 -22.29
CA TRP A 287 16.08 -18.24 -21.82
C TRP A 287 15.61 -17.02 -22.61
N VAL A 288 15.43 -17.14 -23.93
CA VAL A 288 14.85 -16.07 -24.75
C VAL A 288 13.45 -15.71 -24.25
N ILE A 289 12.59 -16.71 -24.01
CA ILE A 289 11.25 -16.49 -23.44
C ILE A 289 11.32 -15.85 -22.05
N PHE A 290 12.22 -16.33 -21.19
CA PHE A 290 12.41 -15.78 -19.86
C PHE A 290 12.74 -14.28 -19.90
N PHE A 291 13.76 -13.89 -20.66
CA PHE A 291 14.16 -12.48 -20.76
C PHE A 291 13.13 -11.64 -21.51
N LEU A 292 12.50 -12.17 -22.56
CA LEU A 292 11.45 -11.49 -23.30
C LEU A 292 10.24 -11.19 -22.40
N THR A 293 9.77 -12.17 -21.63
CA THR A 293 8.63 -11.96 -20.73
C THR A 293 8.96 -11.01 -19.58
N ALA A 294 10.17 -11.07 -19.03
CA ALA A 294 10.64 -10.09 -18.03
C ALA A 294 10.73 -8.68 -18.62
N PHE A 295 11.24 -8.54 -19.85
CA PHE A 295 11.31 -7.26 -20.56
C PHE A 295 9.90 -6.70 -20.80
N ILE A 296 8.99 -7.47 -21.39
CA ILE A 296 7.58 -7.08 -21.61
C ILE A 296 6.93 -6.64 -20.29
N ALA A 297 7.11 -7.41 -19.22
CA ALA A 297 6.61 -7.06 -17.89
C ALA A 297 7.14 -5.70 -17.40
N SER A 298 8.42 -5.42 -17.60
CA SER A 298 9.05 -4.14 -17.19
C SER A 298 8.54 -2.94 -18.00
N VAL A 299 8.45 -3.06 -19.32
CA VAL A 299 8.11 -1.93 -20.20
C VAL A 299 6.59 -1.67 -20.26
N SER A 300 5.76 -2.65 -19.92
CA SER A 300 4.30 -2.54 -20.02
C SER A 300 3.63 -1.91 -18.80
N PHE A 301 4.25 -1.90 -17.61
CA PHE A 301 3.59 -1.45 -16.38
C PHE A 301 3.18 0.03 -16.41
N ILE A 302 4.06 0.92 -16.86
CA ILE A 302 3.78 2.36 -16.94
C ILE A 302 2.74 2.66 -18.03
N PRO A 303 2.82 2.11 -19.26
CA PRO A 303 1.75 2.20 -20.25
C PRO A 303 0.40 1.70 -19.73
N MET A 304 0.34 0.58 -19.02
CA MET A 304 -0.91 0.05 -18.44
C MET A 304 -1.45 0.94 -17.32
N SER A 305 -0.56 1.55 -16.53
CA SER A 305 -0.94 2.54 -15.52
C SER A 305 -1.54 3.79 -16.18
N ASN A 306 -0.95 4.28 -17.27
CA ASN A 306 -1.49 5.39 -18.05
C ASN A 306 -2.83 5.02 -18.73
N LEU A 307 -2.95 3.80 -19.25
CA LEU A 307 -4.20 3.29 -19.84
C LEU A 307 -5.32 3.20 -18.79
N SER A 308 -5.03 2.77 -17.56
CA SER A 308 -6.02 2.70 -16.49
C SER A 308 -6.64 4.07 -16.16
N LEU A 309 -5.87 5.16 -16.32
CA LEU A 309 -6.35 6.51 -16.11
C LEU A 309 -7.42 6.92 -17.13
N ARG A 310 -7.37 6.33 -18.34
CA ARG A 310 -8.30 6.62 -19.45
C ARG A 310 -9.49 5.68 -19.49
N LEU A 311 -9.29 4.39 -19.15
CA LEU A 311 -10.37 3.39 -19.15
C LEU A 311 -11.28 3.53 -17.92
N PHE A 312 -10.72 3.90 -16.78
CA PHE A 312 -11.45 3.99 -15.51
C PHE A 312 -11.46 5.45 -15.02
N THR A 313 -12.00 6.33 -15.85
CA THR A 313 -11.98 7.79 -15.65
C THR A 313 -12.62 8.20 -14.32
N ASP A 314 -13.75 7.60 -13.95
CA ASP A 314 -14.44 7.94 -12.69
C ASP A 314 -13.55 7.67 -11.48
N ALA A 315 -13.07 6.44 -11.31
CA ALA A 315 -12.15 6.08 -10.23
C ALA A 315 -10.86 6.94 -10.27
N SER A 316 -10.35 7.22 -11.47
CA SER A 316 -9.12 8.01 -11.67
C SER A 316 -9.28 9.49 -11.28
N THR A 317 -10.48 10.03 -11.50
CA THR A 317 -10.86 11.40 -11.15
C THR A 317 -11.59 11.50 -9.81
N ARG A 318 -11.62 10.40 -9.04
CA ARG A 318 -12.19 10.31 -7.69
C ARG A 318 -13.71 10.54 -7.66
N VAL A 319 -14.39 10.11 -8.72
CA VAL A 319 -15.85 9.98 -8.79
C VAL A 319 -16.21 8.58 -8.29
N ALA A 320 -17.27 8.51 -7.47
CA ALA A 320 -17.76 7.22 -6.99
C ALA A 320 -18.41 6.42 -8.13
N THR A 321 -18.10 5.13 -8.24
CA THR A 321 -18.54 4.26 -9.34
C THR A 321 -18.55 2.79 -8.92
N TRP A 322 -19.45 1.99 -9.49
CA TRP A 322 -19.38 0.52 -9.38
C TRP A 322 -18.54 -0.11 -10.49
N PHE A 323 -18.02 0.67 -11.44
CA PHE A 323 -17.17 0.15 -12.52
C PHE A 323 -15.69 0.30 -12.14
N PHE A 324 -15.10 -0.77 -11.61
CA PHE A 324 -13.70 -0.83 -11.18
C PHE A 324 -13.26 0.38 -10.31
N PRO A 325 -13.83 0.53 -9.10
CA PRO A 325 -13.68 1.71 -8.25
C PRO A 325 -12.27 1.97 -7.70
N GLN A 326 -11.31 1.10 -7.95
CA GLN A 326 -10.00 1.12 -7.31
C GLN A 326 -8.90 1.62 -8.24
N ARG A 327 -8.72 2.94 -8.27
CA ARG A 327 -7.75 3.63 -9.14
C ARG A 327 -6.36 2.98 -9.19
N MET A 328 -5.78 2.65 -8.02
CA MET A 328 -4.43 2.07 -7.96
C MET A 328 -4.41 0.62 -8.46
N ASN A 329 -5.44 -0.16 -8.12
CA ASN A 329 -5.51 -1.57 -8.47
C ASN A 329 -5.86 -1.79 -9.95
N ASN A 330 -6.53 -0.83 -10.59
CA ASN A 330 -6.81 -0.88 -12.03
C ASN A 330 -5.55 -0.98 -12.88
N ALA A 331 -4.49 -0.24 -12.50
CA ALA A 331 -3.19 -0.32 -13.18
C ALA A 331 -2.59 -1.73 -13.07
N VAL A 332 -2.58 -2.30 -11.86
CA VAL A 332 -2.05 -3.66 -11.60
C VAL A 332 -2.90 -4.71 -12.32
N MET A 333 -4.22 -4.52 -12.37
CA MET A 333 -5.15 -5.41 -13.05
C MET A 333 -4.92 -5.44 -14.56
N LEU A 334 -4.80 -4.29 -15.21
CA LEU A 334 -4.50 -4.22 -16.65
C LEU A 334 -3.13 -4.83 -16.97
N TRP A 335 -2.13 -4.54 -16.15
CA TRP A 335 -0.81 -5.14 -16.29
C TRP A 335 -0.84 -6.67 -16.11
N ALA A 336 -1.59 -7.17 -15.12
CA ALA A 336 -1.75 -8.59 -14.88
C ALA A 336 -2.51 -9.27 -16.02
N LEU A 337 -3.57 -8.66 -16.54
CA LEU A 337 -4.32 -9.15 -17.70
C LEU A 337 -3.41 -9.30 -18.93
N LEU A 338 -2.65 -8.26 -19.26
CA LEU A 338 -1.72 -8.26 -20.38
C LEU A 338 -0.65 -9.35 -20.23
N ASN A 339 0.07 -9.35 -19.11
CA ASN A 339 1.18 -10.30 -18.87
C ASN A 339 0.69 -11.74 -18.67
N GLY A 340 -0.49 -11.92 -18.08
CA GLY A 340 -1.14 -13.22 -17.96
C GLY A 340 -1.47 -13.80 -19.33
N THR A 341 -2.08 -12.99 -20.20
CA THR A 341 -2.47 -13.37 -21.56
C THR A 341 -1.25 -13.68 -22.41
N ILE A 342 -0.25 -12.79 -22.45
CA ILE A 342 1.01 -13.01 -23.16
C ILE A 342 1.71 -14.28 -22.65
N GLY A 343 1.72 -14.49 -21.33
CA GLY A 343 2.29 -15.68 -20.72
C GLY A 343 1.60 -16.97 -21.16
N LEU A 344 0.27 -16.98 -21.29
CA LEU A 344 -0.50 -18.13 -21.80
C LEU A 344 -0.20 -18.38 -23.28
N VAL A 345 -0.21 -17.33 -24.10
CA VAL A 345 0.07 -17.41 -25.54
C VAL A 345 1.47 -17.99 -25.76
N ILE A 346 2.49 -17.44 -25.09
CA ILE A 346 3.87 -17.93 -25.19
C ILE A 346 3.98 -19.38 -24.69
N PHE A 347 3.30 -19.73 -23.59
CA PHE A 347 3.31 -21.10 -23.05
C PHE A 347 2.76 -22.11 -24.07
N PHE A 348 1.59 -21.84 -24.66
CA PHE A 348 0.97 -22.76 -25.61
C PHE A 348 1.69 -22.81 -26.96
N ILE A 349 2.24 -21.68 -27.44
CA ILE A 349 3.12 -21.66 -28.62
C ILE A 349 4.37 -22.50 -28.34
N SER A 350 5.02 -22.29 -27.21
CA SER A 350 6.21 -23.05 -26.81
C SER A 350 5.90 -24.55 -26.75
N ASN A 351 4.77 -24.91 -26.14
CA ASN A 351 4.31 -26.29 -26.08
C ASN A 351 4.05 -26.92 -27.46
N LYS A 352 3.44 -26.17 -28.38
CA LYS A 352 3.12 -26.66 -29.73
C LYS A 352 4.35 -26.87 -30.61
N PHE A 353 5.42 -26.09 -30.44
CA PHE A 353 6.56 -26.12 -31.35
C PHE A 353 7.85 -26.73 -30.78
N PHE A 354 8.01 -26.77 -29.44
CA PHE A 354 9.27 -27.18 -28.81
C PHE A 354 9.15 -28.38 -27.87
N HIS A 355 7.93 -28.87 -27.61
CA HIS A 355 7.69 -30.11 -26.86
C HIS A 355 7.27 -31.26 -27.79
N ASN A 356 7.72 -32.47 -27.48
CA ASN A 356 7.33 -33.69 -28.18
C ASN A 356 5.92 -34.16 -27.74
N SER A 357 5.42 -35.28 -28.31
CA SER A 357 4.10 -35.83 -27.97
C SER A 357 3.95 -36.18 -26.48
N ASP A 358 5.00 -36.70 -25.86
CA ASP A 358 4.97 -37.18 -24.48
C ASP A 358 4.91 -36.00 -23.50
N ASP A 359 5.74 -34.98 -23.75
CA ASP A 359 5.75 -33.72 -23.00
C ASP A 359 4.40 -33.00 -23.09
N ARG A 360 3.76 -33.02 -24.28
CA ARG A 360 2.41 -32.45 -24.45
C ARG A 360 1.37 -33.23 -23.66
N THR A 361 1.47 -34.55 -23.63
CA THR A 361 0.58 -35.42 -22.83
C THR A 361 0.71 -35.13 -21.33
N VAL A 362 1.93 -34.86 -20.85
CA VAL A 362 2.18 -34.39 -19.47
C VAL A 362 1.42 -33.10 -19.21
N ILE A 363 1.54 -32.09 -20.08
CA ILE A 363 0.86 -30.80 -19.94
C ILE A 363 -0.66 -30.96 -20.01
N GLU A 364 -1.18 -31.77 -20.94
CA GLU A 364 -2.62 -32.06 -21.05
C GLU A 364 -3.17 -32.70 -19.77
N ARG A 365 -2.45 -33.66 -19.18
CA ARG A 365 -2.83 -34.26 -17.89
C ARG A 365 -2.93 -33.22 -16.78
N MET A 366 -2.01 -32.26 -16.73
CA MET A 366 -2.02 -31.19 -15.72
C MET A 366 -3.23 -30.26 -15.82
N ILE A 367 -3.74 -30.05 -17.03
CA ILE A 367 -4.86 -29.17 -17.37
C ILE A 367 -6.19 -29.93 -17.34
N SER A 368 -6.18 -31.26 -17.47
CA SER A 368 -7.41 -32.07 -17.51
C SER A 368 -8.25 -31.98 -16.22
N LEU A 369 -9.49 -31.50 -16.33
CA LEU A 369 -10.50 -31.56 -15.28
C LEU A 369 -11.89 -31.77 -15.87
N SER A 370 -12.71 -32.59 -15.20
CA SER A 370 -14.15 -32.69 -15.46
C SER A 370 -14.89 -31.46 -14.89
N LYS A 371 -16.10 -31.19 -15.42
CA LYS A 371 -16.96 -30.09 -14.94
C LYS A 371 -17.23 -30.16 -13.43
N MET A 372 -17.46 -31.37 -12.91
CA MET A 372 -17.67 -31.60 -11.48
C MET A 372 -16.43 -31.27 -10.65
N GLU A 373 -15.23 -31.61 -11.13
CA GLU A 373 -13.98 -31.30 -10.42
C GLU A 373 -13.66 -29.81 -10.43
N ILE A 374 -13.99 -29.10 -11.51
CA ILE A 374 -13.91 -27.64 -11.56
C ILE A 374 -14.79 -27.03 -10.45
N GLY A 375 -16.07 -27.44 -10.39
CA GLY A 375 -16.99 -26.98 -9.35
C GLY A 375 -16.48 -27.26 -7.93
N LYS A 376 -16.02 -28.49 -7.66
CA LYS A 376 -15.44 -28.85 -6.36
C LYS A 376 -14.18 -28.04 -6.03
N THR A 377 -13.32 -27.75 -7.01
CA THR A 377 -12.09 -26.96 -6.81
C THR A 377 -12.42 -25.51 -6.49
N ILE A 378 -13.42 -24.93 -7.14
CA ILE A 378 -13.91 -23.57 -6.84
C ILE A 378 -14.49 -23.53 -5.42
N ILE A 379 -15.39 -24.46 -5.07
CA ILE A 379 -15.99 -24.53 -3.74
C ILE A 379 -14.92 -24.71 -2.66
N LEU A 380 -13.96 -25.61 -2.87
CA LEU A 380 -12.83 -25.79 -1.96
C LEU A 380 -12.03 -24.49 -1.78
N SER A 381 -11.74 -23.78 -2.88
CA SER A 381 -11.00 -22.52 -2.83
C SER A 381 -11.77 -21.44 -2.06
N LEU A 382 -13.09 -21.37 -2.23
CA LEU A 382 -13.97 -20.49 -1.45
C LEU A 382 -13.97 -20.86 0.04
N LEU A 383 -14.03 -22.14 0.40
CA LEU A 383 -13.97 -22.57 1.80
C LEU A 383 -12.64 -22.22 2.47
N VAL A 384 -11.52 -22.36 1.76
CA VAL A 384 -10.20 -21.94 2.25
C VAL A 384 -10.17 -20.43 2.45
N PHE A 385 -10.67 -19.66 1.48
CA PHE A 385 -10.78 -18.20 1.56
C PHE A 385 -11.63 -17.76 2.76
N LEU A 386 -12.84 -18.30 2.91
CA LEU A 386 -13.77 -17.99 3.99
C LEU A 386 -13.18 -18.35 5.35
N SER A 387 -12.52 -19.51 5.46
CA SER A 387 -11.87 -19.94 6.70
C SER A 387 -10.69 -19.04 7.06
N TYR A 388 -9.86 -18.67 6.08
CA TYR A 388 -8.72 -17.78 6.28
C TYR A 388 -9.15 -16.41 6.81
N PHE A 389 -10.14 -15.78 6.18
CA PHE A 389 -10.67 -14.50 6.64
C PHE A 389 -11.56 -14.61 7.88
N GLY A 390 -12.22 -15.75 8.11
CA GLY A 390 -12.93 -16.04 9.35
C GLY A 390 -11.99 -16.08 10.57
N ILE A 391 -10.82 -16.72 10.42
CA ILE A 391 -9.78 -16.72 11.46
C ILE A 391 -9.23 -15.31 11.68
N LEU A 392 -8.97 -14.55 10.61
CA LEU A 392 -8.57 -13.14 10.73
C LEU A 392 -9.62 -12.31 11.49
N SER A 393 -10.90 -12.46 11.16
CA SER A 393 -11.99 -11.76 11.83
C SER A 393 -12.07 -12.12 13.32
N LEU A 394 -11.84 -13.39 13.68
CA LEU A 394 -11.77 -13.82 15.08
C LEU A 394 -10.57 -13.20 15.81
N VAL A 395 -9.38 -13.22 15.20
CA VAL A 395 -8.17 -12.59 15.75
C VAL A 395 -8.38 -11.10 15.96
N TYR A 396 -8.98 -10.41 14.98
CA TYR A 396 -9.28 -8.99 15.08
C TYR A 396 -10.35 -8.71 16.14
N TYR A 397 -11.39 -9.54 16.26
CA TYR A 397 -12.43 -9.39 17.28
C TYR A 397 -11.86 -9.49 18.71
N ILE A 398 -10.96 -10.44 18.95
CA ILE A 398 -10.37 -10.66 20.28
C ILE A 398 -9.26 -9.62 20.57
N PHE A 399 -8.34 -9.42 19.63
CA PHE A 399 -7.09 -8.70 19.89
C PHE A 399 -7.01 -7.31 19.23
N HIS A 400 -7.93 -6.97 18.32
CA HIS A 400 -7.87 -5.74 17.51
C HIS A 400 -6.55 -5.61 16.72
N VAL A 401 -5.97 -6.74 16.34
CA VAL A 401 -4.74 -6.85 15.55
C VAL A 401 -5.04 -7.54 14.23
N ASP A 402 -4.34 -7.14 13.18
CA ASP A 402 -4.35 -7.77 11.87
C ASP A 402 -2.93 -8.16 11.44
N TYR A 403 -2.81 -8.93 10.36
CA TYR A 403 -1.51 -9.45 9.91
C TYR A 403 -0.83 -8.45 9.00
N ARG A 404 0.39 -7.97 9.31
CA ARG A 404 0.99 -6.90 8.52
C ARG A 404 2.50 -6.76 8.65
N ILE A 405 3.10 -6.18 7.62
CA ILE A 405 4.43 -5.58 7.65
C ILE A 405 4.45 -4.44 6.64
N LEU A 406 4.85 -3.24 7.08
CA LEU A 406 4.99 -2.09 6.18
C LEU A 406 3.74 -1.87 5.28
N PHE A 407 3.88 -2.08 3.97
CA PHE A 407 2.81 -1.86 2.96
C PHE A 407 1.87 -3.04 2.75
N ILE A 408 2.18 -4.21 3.33
CA ILE A 408 1.40 -5.44 3.16
C ILE A 408 0.62 -5.67 4.44
N GLY A 409 -0.70 -5.65 4.34
CA GLY A 409 -1.60 -5.95 5.47
C GLY A 409 -2.74 -6.84 5.04
N VAL A 410 -3.03 -7.90 5.78
CA VAL A 410 -4.23 -8.71 5.63
C VAL A 410 -5.19 -8.24 6.71
N ARG A 411 -6.23 -7.51 6.30
CA ARG A 411 -7.16 -6.85 7.22
C ARG A 411 -8.60 -7.32 7.01
N ILE A 412 -9.41 -7.12 8.05
CA ILE A 412 -10.85 -7.22 7.92
C ILE A 412 -11.37 -6.16 6.95
N PHE A 413 -12.51 -6.43 6.31
CA PHE A 413 -13.04 -5.60 5.23
C PHE A 413 -14.57 -5.43 5.36
N GLN A 414 -15.09 -4.39 4.72
CA GLN A 414 -16.52 -4.14 4.62
C GLN A 414 -17.19 -5.10 3.62
N PRO A 415 -18.47 -5.44 3.81
CA PRO A 415 -19.23 -6.27 2.88
C PRO A 415 -19.18 -5.80 1.42
N ASP A 416 -19.19 -4.48 1.17
CA ASP A 416 -19.16 -3.91 -0.18
C ASP A 416 -17.88 -4.27 -0.97
N VAL A 417 -16.78 -4.53 -0.25
CA VAL A 417 -15.52 -4.97 -0.85
C VAL A 417 -15.66 -6.36 -1.48
N LEU A 418 -16.65 -7.18 -1.08
CA LEU A 418 -16.92 -8.47 -1.73
C LEU A 418 -17.44 -8.28 -3.17
N ILE A 419 -18.25 -7.25 -3.40
CA ILE A 419 -18.74 -6.92 -4.75
C ILE A 419 -17.55 -6.50 -5.61
N VAL A 420 -16.68 -5.64 -5.06
CA VAL A 420 -15.43 -5.24 -5.72
C VAL A 420 -14.56 -6.46 -6.01
N TRP A 421 -14.32 -7.32 -5.02
CA TRP A 421 -13.55 -8.55 -5.18
C TRP A 421 -14.08 -9.44 -6.31
N LEU A 422 -15.40 -9.61 -6.45
CA LEU A 422 -16.02 -10.35 -7.56
C LEU A 422 -15.77 -9.71 -8.93
N MET A 423 -15.67 -8.38 -9.02
CA MET A 423 -15.33 -7.69 -10.27
C MET A 423 -13.88 -7.93 -10.71
N TYR A 424 -12.94 -7.94 -9.75
CA TYR A 424 -11.50 -8.00 -10.06
C TYR A 424 -11.00 -9.44 -10.26
N ILE A 425 -11.60 -10.44 -9.59
CA ILE A 425 -11.17 -11.85 -9.70
C ILE A 425 -11.07 -12.35 -11.14
N PRO A 426 -12.11 -12.22 -12.00
CA PRO A 426 -12.07 -12.85 -13.31
C PRO A 426 -10.90 -12.35 -14.17
N VAL A 427 -10.58 -11.06 -14.03
CA VAL A 427 -9.49 -10.42 -14.78
C VAL A 427 -8.13 -10.85 -14.23
N PHE A 428 -7.94 -10.79 -12.91
CA PHE A 428 -6.68 -11.21 -12.29
C PHE A 428 -6.43 -12.71 -12.41
N PHE A 429 -7.48 -13.54 -12.39
CA PHE A 429 -7.36 -15.00 -12.44
C PHE A 429 -6.58 -15.47 -13.67
N LEU A 430 -6.67 -14.76 -14.80
CA LEU A 430 -5.87 -15.05 -15.99
C LEU A 430 -4.36 -15.01 -15.72
N PHE A 431 -3.89 -14.02 -14.96
CA PHE A 431 -2.49 -13.94 -14.54
C PHE A 431 -2.11 -15.07 -13.59
N PHE A 432 -2.95 -15.35 -12.60
CA PHE A 432 -2.68 -16.38 -11.60
C PHE A 432 -2.63 -17.77 -12.24
N LEU A 433 -3.59 -18.09 -13.12
CA LEU A 433 -3.61 -19.34 -13.88
C LEU A 433 -2.41 -19.44 -14.83
N SER A 434 -2.11 -18.38 -15.56
CA SER A 434 -0.92 -18.27 -16.41
C SER A 434 0.36 -18.54 -15.64
N ASN A 435 0.48 -17.98 -14.42
CA ASN A 435 1.60 -18.24 -13.54
C ASN A 435 1.66 -19.72 -13.12
N SER A 436 0.55 -20.29 -12.63
CA SER A 436 0.49 -21.69 -12.21
C SER A 436 0.90 -22.67 -13.31
N LEU A 437 0.45 -22.42 -14.55
CA LEU A 437 0.81 -23.21 -15.73
C LEU A 437 2.31 -23.13 -16.04
N ARG A 438 2.87 -21.92 -16.13
CA ARG A 438 4.30 -21.73 -16.44
C ARG A 438 5.20 -22.29 -15.34
N VAL A 439 4.84 -22.08 -14.07
CA VAL A 439 5.61 -22.61 -12.93
C VAL A 439 5.67 -24.13 -13.02
N ASN A 440 4.53 -24.81 -13.11
CA ASN A 440 4.50 -26.26 -13.02
C ASN A 440 4.79 -26.99 -14.34
N GLY A 441 4.59 -26.32 -15.48
CA GLY A 441 4.65 -26.92 -16.81
C GLY A 441 5.78 -26.41 -17.70
N SER A 442 6.65 -25.51 -17.22
CA SER A 442 7.85 -25.12 -17.96
C SER A 442 9.06 -24.79 -17.08
N ILE A 443 8.86 -24.12 -15.94
CA ILE A 443 9.96 -23.73 -15.05
C ILE A 443 10.48 -24.92 -14.24
N PHE A 444 9.57 -25.74 -13.69
CA PHE A 444 9.94 -26.95 -12.97
C PHE A 444 10.22 -28.11 -13.95
N TYR A 445 11.48 -28.51 -14.04
CA TYR A 445 11.95 -29.64 -14.85
C TYR A 445 12.67 -30.70 -14.00
N LYS A 446 12.83 -31.92 -14.54
CA LYS A 446 13.51 -33.04 -13.87
C LYS A 446 14.91 -32.63 -13.41
N GLY A 447 15.19 -32.82 -12.13
CA GLY A 447 16.49 -32.50 -11.52
C GLY A 447 16.59 -31.10 -10.90
N ILE A 448 15.62 -30.20 -11.12
CA ILE A 448 15.57 -28.94 -10.36
C ILE A 448 15.09 -29.23 -8.92
N GLY A 449 15.91 -28.89 -7.93
CA GLY A 449 15.49 -29.04 -6.52
C GLY A 449 14.32 -28.11 -6.19
N GLU A 450 13.39 -28.55 -5.35
CA GLU A 450 12.15 -27.82 -5.05
C GLU A 450 12.39 -26.37 -4.58
N ILE A 451 13.32 -26.17 -3.65
CA ILE A 451 13.67 -24.83 -3.14
C ILE A 451 14.20 -23.94 -4.27
N ARG A 452 15.11 -24.46 -5.10
CA ARG A 452 15.70 -23.71 -6.22
C ARG A 452 14.64 -23.36 -7.27
N GLY A 453 13.78 -24.32 -7.62
CA GLY A 453 12.68 -24.11 -8.56
C GLY A 453 11.67 -23.07 -8.05
N MET A 454 11.33 -23.11 -6.76
CA MET A 454 10.44 -22.13 -6.13
C MET A 454 11.03 -20.72 -6.12
N LEU A 455 12.29 -20.56 -5.70
CA LEU A 455 12.98 -19.26 -5.70
C LEU A 455 13.15 -18.71 -7.12
N PHE A 456 13.56 -19.55 -8.06
CA PHE A 456 13.70 -19.15 -9.46
C PHE A 456 12.34 -18.77 -10.07
N SER A 457 11.26 -19.46 -9.72
CA SER A 457 9.91 -19.09 -10.16
C SER A 457 9.45 -17.75 -9.58
N GLY A 458 9.76 -17.47 -8.31
CA GLY A 458 9.51 -16.18 -7.69
C GLY A 458 10.25 -15.04 -8.41
N LEU A 459 11.54 -15.23 -8.70
CA LEU A 459 12.35 -14.30 -9.49
C LEU A 459 11.80 -14.13 -10.90
N ALA A 460 11.52 -15.23 -11.61
CA ALA A 460 10.97 -15.22 -12.97
C ALA A 460 9.66 -14.41 -13.06
N THR A 461 8.83 -14.50 -12.02
CA THR A 461 7.54 -13.81 -11.99
C THR A 461 7.68 -12.32 -11.67
N THR A 462 8.72 -11.91 -10.94
CA THR A 462 8.87 -10.54 -10.43
C THR A 462 9.95 -9.71 -11.11
N LEU A 463 10.85 -10.32 -11.89
CA LEU A 463 12.02 -9.66 -12.47
C LEU A 463 11.66 -8.38 -13.23
N GLY A 464 10.61 -8.40 -14.04
CA GLY A 464 10.16 -7.21 -14.77
C GLY A 464 9.77 -6.04 -13.86
N LEU A 465 9.11 -6.31 -12.73
CA LEU A 465 8.74 -5.27 -11.76
C LEU A 465 9.94 -4.81 -10.93
N ILE A 466 10.90 -5.69 -10.65
CA ILE A 466 12.16 -5.34 -9.99
C ILE A 466 12.97 -4.38 -10.86
N ILE A 467 13.03 -4.60 -12.18
CA ILE A 467 13.70 -3.70 -13.13
C ILE A 467 13.12 -2.29 -13.05
N ILE A 468 11.80 -2.16 -12.92
CA ILE A 468 11.15 -0.84 -12.77
C ILE A 468 11.65 -0.14 -11.51
N LEU A 469 11.64 -0.83 -10.36
CA LEU A 469 12.15 -0.29 -9.10
C LEU A 469 13.63 0.11 -9.22
N LEU A 470 14.46 -0.72 -9.85
CA LEU A 470 15.88 -0.41 -10.07
C LEU A 470 16.06 0.88 -10.88
N ILE A 471 15.36 1.03 -12.00
CA ILE A 471 15.43 2.25 -12.82
C ILE A 471 15.03 3.49 -12.00
N GLN A 472 13.93 3.43 -11.24
CA GLN A 472 13.47 4.54 -10.39
C GLN A 472 14.56 4.99 -9.41
N TYR A 473 15.11 4.04 -8.64
CA TYR A 473 15.96 4.35 -7.50
C TYR A 473 17.43 4.54 -7.87
N VAL A 474 17.91 3.93 -8.95
CA VAL A 474 19.20 4.27 -9.54
C VAL A 474 19.17 5.69 -10.10
N CYS A 475 18.08 6.09 -10.79
CA CYS A 475 17.92 7.46 -11.25
C CYS A 475 17.91 8.45 -10.08
N LEU A 476 17.16 8.14 -9.01
CA LEU A 476 17.12 8.97 -7.79
C LEU A 476 18.50 9.10 -7.14
N LEU A 477 19.24 8.00 -7.05
CA LEU A 477 20.59 8.00 -6.47
C LEU A 477 21.58 8.85 -7.28
N LEU A 478 21.53 8.76 -8.62
CA LEU A 478 22.48 9.43 -9.51
C LEU A 478 22.14 10.89 -9.78
N THR A 479 20.85 11.25 -9.83
CA THR A 479 20.40 12.57 -10.29
C THR A 479 19.70 13.40 -9.21
N GLY A 480 19.35 12.79 -8.08
CA GLY A 480 18.48 13.41 -7.07
C GLY A 480 17.00 13.50 -7.48
N LYS A 481 16.62 12.97 -8.65
CA LYS A 481 15.23 12.95 -9.17
C LYS A 481 14.83 11.54 -9.57
N ILE A 482 13.54 11.24 -9.43
CA ILE A 482 12.99 9.96 -9.87
C ILE A 482 12.86 9.90 -11.40
N PHE A 483 12.76 8.69 -11.96
CA PHE A 483 12.72 8.49 -13.42
C PHE A 483 11.34 8.81 -14.03
N TRP A 484 10.25 8.30 -13.45
CA TRP A 484 8.91 8.50 -14.02
C TRP A 484 8.19 9.73 -13.46
N THR A 485 8.32 10.84 -14.18
CA THR A 485 7.75 12.15 -13.83
C THR A 485 6.79 12.72 -14.87
N GLU A 486 6.49 12.00 -15.96
CA GLU A 486 5.67 12.53 -17.06
C GLU A 486 4.26 12.91 -16.59
N THR A 487 3.72 12.17 -15.63
CA THR A 487 2.46 12.51 -14.96
C THR A 487 2.65 12.60 -13.45
N ASN A 488 1.79 13.41 -12.81
CA ASN A 488 1.78 13.58 -11.35
C ASN A 488 1.45 12.29 -10.55
N LEU A 489 1.08 11.19 -11.22
CA LEU A 489 0.64 9.93 -10.59
C LEU A 489 1.59 8.76 -10.81
N GLN A 490 2.48 8.79 -11.82
CA GLN A 490 3.33 7.66 -12.18
C GLN A 490 4.17 7.14 -11.02
N TRP A 491 4.80 8.03 -10.25
CA TRP A 491 5.60 7.66 -9.09
C TRP A 491 4.80 6.91 -8.01
N LEU A 492 3.50 7.20 -7.85
CA LEU A 492 2.64 6.45 -6.91
C LEU A 492 2.41 5.01 -7.37
N TYR A 493 2.29 4.78 -8.68
CA TYR A 493 2.18 3.42 -9.24
C TYR A 493 3.49 2.65 -9.05
N VAL A 494 4.65 3.30 -9.17
CA VAL A 494 5.93 2.66 -8.86
C VAL A 494 6.02 2.32 -7.37
N ASN A 495 5.57 3.21 -6.48
CA ASN A 495 5.57 2.94 -5.03
C ASN A 495 4.66 1.77 -4.64
N LEU A 496 3.59 1.51 -5.39
CA LEU A 496 2.74 0.33 -5.20
C LEU A 496 3.53 -0.98 -5.35
N LEU A 497 4.61 -0.98 -6.15
CA LEU A 497 5.44 -2.17 -6.37
C LEU A 497 6.17 -2.63 -5.12
N PHE A 498 6.38 -1.77 -4.11
CA PHE A 498 6.93 -2.21 -2.81
C PHE A 498 6.05 -3.25 -2.11
N GLY A 499 4.72 -3.17 -2.26
CA GLY A 499 3.79 -4.16 -1.74
C GLY A 499 3.51 -5.30 -2.72
N VAL A 500 3.44 -5.00 -4.01
CA VAL A 500 3.08 -5.98 -5.05
C VAL A 500 4.21 -6.98 -5.33
N VAL A 501 5.46 -6.53 -5.40
CA VAL A 501 6.60 -7.41 -5.74
C VAL A 501 6.77 -8.56 -4.75
N PRO A 502 6.79 -8.34 -3.41
CA PRO A 502 6.90 -9.45 -2.47
C PRO A 502 5.74 -10.45 -2.57
N MET A 503 4.50 -9.96 -2.76
CA MET A 503 3.32 -10.83 -2.90
C MET A 503 3.36 -11.65 -4.19
N ILE A 504 3.79 -11.06 -5.31
CA ILE A 504 3.95 -11.80 -6.59
C ILE A 504 5.15 -12.76 -6.53
N PHE A 505 6.20 -12.45 -5.76
CA PHE A 505 7.33 -13.36 -5.55
C PHE A 505 6.91 -14.66 -4.86
N ILE A 506 6.03 -14.58 -3.86
CA ILE A 506 5.55 -15.76 -3.13
C ILE A 506 4.44 -16.53 -3.85
N LEU A 507 3.76 -15.93 -4.83
CA LEU A 507 2.67 -16.56 -5.58
C LEU A 507 3.06 -17.94 -6.19
N PRO A 508 4.18 -18.07 -6.93
CA PRO A 508 4.62 -19.36 -7.47
C PRO A 508 4.82 -20.47 -6.42
N ILE A 509 5.23 -20.10 -5.20
CA ILE A 509 5.47 -21.04 -4.10
C ILE A 509 4.15 -21.75 -3.75
N PHE A 510 3.08 -20.98 -3.59
CA PHE A 510 1.75 -21.53 -3.34
C PHE A 510 1.26 -22.37 -4.53
N ASN A 511 1.38 -21.87 -5.75
CA ASN A 511 1.00 -22.62 -6.95
C ASN A 511 1.70 -23.98 -7.02
N ARG A 512 2.98 -24.05 -6.64
CA ARG A 512 3.73 -25.31 -6.56
C ARG A 512 3.20 -26.24 -5.48
N TYR A 513 2.96 -25.75 -4.26
CA TYR A 513 2.42 -26.57 -3.17
C TYR A 513 1.05 -27.16 -3.54
N PHE A 514 0.13 -26.34 -4.05
CA PHE A 514 -1.20 -26.82 -4.42
C PHE A 514 -1.19 -27.78 -5.61
N TYR A 515 -0.31 -27.55 -6.59
CA TYR A 515 -0.11 -28.49 -7.69
C TYR A 515 0.40 -29.84 -7.19
N ARG A 516 1.34 -29.88 -6.24
CA ARG A 516 1.80 -31.14 -5.62
C ARG A 516 0.69 -31.86 -4.84
N MET A 517 -0.25 -31.12 -4.27
CA MET A 517 -1.36 -31.69 -3.52
C MET A 517 -2.47 -32.29 -4.40
N THR A 518 -2.68 -31.75 -5.61
CA THR A 518 -3.81 -32.14 -6.47
C THR A 518 -3.42 -32.76 -7.81
N GLY A 519 -2.17 -32.59 -8.25
CA GLY A 519 -1.72 -32.94 -9.59
C GLY A 519 -2.34 -32.11 -10.70
N ARG A 520 -3.01 -30.99 -10.36
CA ARG A 520 -3.75 -30.13 -11.30
C ARG A 520 -3.47 -28.66 -11.03
N VAL A 521 -3.41 -27.85 -12.08
CA VAL A 521 -2.91 -26.45 -12.00
C VAL A 521 -3.91 -25.43 -11.46
N TYR A 522 -5.12 -25.82 -11.08
CA TYR A 522 -6.23 -24.89 -10.82
C TYR A 522 -6.42 -24.48 -9.36
N LEU A 523 -6.15 -25.37 -8.40
CA LEU A 523 -6.42 -25.08 -6.99
C LEU A 523 -5.56 -23.91 -6.48
N GLY A 524 -4.26 -23.92 -6.82
CA GLY A 524 -3.33 -22.86 -6.43
C GLY A 524 -3.74 -21.47 -6.89
N PRO A 525 -3.95 -21.24 -8.20
CA PRO A 525 -4.33 -19.92 -8.68
C PRO A 525 -5.70 -19.48 -8.21
N LEU A 526 -6.66 -20.39 -7.95
CA LEU A 526 -7.95 -20.02 -7.36
C LEU A 526 -7.78 -19.53 -5.91
N VAL A 527 -7.16 -20.34 -5.04
CA VAL A 527 -6.95 -19.99 -3.62
C VAL A 527 -6.15 -18.69 -3.48
N THR A 528 -5.03 -18.59 -4.21
CA THR A 528 -4.16 -17.41 -4.14
C THR A 528 -4.82 -16.19 -4.76
N CYS A 529 -5.55 -16.31 -5.88
CA CYS A 529 -6.30 -15.18 -6.45
C CYS A 529 -7.34 -14.68 -5.45
N PHE A 530 -8.14 -15.56 -4.86
CA PHE A 530 -9.18 -15.16 -3.90
C PHE A 530 -8.60 -14.41 -2.70
N ILE A 531 -7.51 -14.93 -2.12
CA ILE A 531 -6.87 -14.32 -0.95
C ILE A 531 -6.11 -13.03 -1.33
N PHE A 532 -5.26 -13.07 -2.36
CA PHE A 532 -4.39 -11.93 -2.70
C PHE A 532 -5.18 -10.77 -3.28
N ILE A 533 -6.23 -11.03 -4.06
CA ILE A 533 -7.08 -9.96 -4.59
C ILE A 533 -7.94 -9.36 -3.47
N MET A 534 -8.40 -10.14 -2.49
CA MET A 534 -9.05 -9.55 -1.32
C MET A 534 -8.09 -8.69 -0.48
N ILE A 535 -6.84 -9.12 -0.31
CA ILE A 535 -5.79 -8.30 0.33
C ILE A 535 -5.59 -7.01 -0.46
N LEU A 536 -5.43 -7.08 -1.78
CA LEU A 536 -5.23 -5.92 -2.65
C LEU A 536 -6.44 -4.97 -2.60
N SER A 537 -7.66 -5.50 -2.71
CA SER A 537 -8.90 -4.72 -2.74
C SER A 537 -9.23 -4.11 -1.39
N SER A 538 -8.95 -4.80 -0.29
CA SER A 538 -9.15 -4.23 1.03
C SER A 538 -8.15 -3.15 1.36
N ASN A 539 -6.93 -3.11 0.77
CA ASN A 539 -5.82 -2.20 1.16
C ASN A 539 -5.69 -0.88 0.40
N THR A 540 -6.63 -0.57 -0.48
CA THR A 540 -6.53 0.58 -1.39
C THR A 540 -7.68 1.57 -1.23
N VAL A 541 -7.59 2.69 -1.94
CA VAL A 541 -8.72 3.61 -2.10
C VAL A 541 -9.76 3.01 -3.03
N CYS A 542 -11.01 3.01 -2.60
CA CYS A 542 -12.14 2.41 -3.28
C CYS A 542 -13.31 3.41 -3.33
N TYR A 543 -13.57 3.96 -4.50
CA TYR A 543 -14.62 4.98 -4.70
C TYR A 543 -15.99 4.33 -4.94
N ILE A 544 -16.52 3.61 -3.95
CA ILE A 544 -17.85 2.99 -4.01
C ILE A 544 -18.93 4.07 -3.82
N PRO A 545 -20.04 4.09 -4.56
CA PRO A 545 -21.17 4.98 -4.31
C PRO A 545 -21.71 4.91 -2.86
N LEU A 546 -22.23 6.03 -2.36
CA LEU A 546 -22.78 6.17 -1.00
C LEU A 546 -24.08 5.39 -0.81
#